data_AF-A0A4Y2GFF4-F1
#
_entry.id   AF-A0A4Y2GFF4-F1
#
_cell.length_a   1.000
_cell.length_b   1.000
_cell.length_c   1.000
_cell.angle_alpha   90.00
_cell.angle_beta   90.00
_cell.angle_gamma   90.00
#
_symmetry.space_group_name_H-M   'P 1'
#
loop_
_entity.id
_entity.type
_entity.pdbx_description
1 polymer ?
#
loop_
_entity_poly.entity_id
_entity_poly.type
_entity_poly.pdbx_seq_one_letter_code
_entity_poly.pdbx_strand_id
1 'polypeptide(L)'
;MEKLPADYLDLPESTNLEESQDVICTMEEEIEDLQVKFKILITKHCRAPNADNVPMTVHKPKLKIPDLPLPEFPGKYEEYESFKTQFMSIIGNNESLNDTQSVVI
;
A
#
# COMPACT_ATOMS: atom_id res chain seq x y z
N MET A 1 28.39 -38.88 40.50
CA MET A 1 27.43 -39.02 39.38
C MET A 1 26.22 -38.21 39.79
N GLU A 2 26.17 -36.93 39.41
CA GLU A 2 25.05 -36.06 39.76
C GLU A 2 23.85 -36.43 38.90
N LYS A 3 22.71 -36.66 39.54
CA LYS A 3 21.44 -36.91 38.86
C LYS A 3 20.81 -35.55 38.59
N LEU A 4 20.42 -35.31 37.33
CA LEU A 4 19.66 -34.12 36.96
C LEU A 4 18.36 -34.07 37.77
N PRO A 5 17.92 -32.88 38.25
CA PRO A 5 16.68 -32.74 39.02
C PRO A 5 15.48 -33.21 38.19
N ALA A 6 14.61 -34.02 38.80
CA ALA A 6 13.38 -34.51 38.17
C ALA A 6 12.47 -33.37 37.66
N ASP A 7 12.63 -32.18 38.23
CA ASP A 7 11.89 -30.96 37.89
C ASP A 7 12.15 -30.47 36.45
N TYR A 8 13.16 -31.00 35.75
CA TYR A 8 13.39 -30.72 34.32
C TYR A 8 12.51 -31.57 33.38
N LEU A 9 11.80 -32.58 33.88
CA LEU A 9 10.93 -33.45 33.08
C LEU A 9 9.49 -32.95 32.98
N ASP A 10 9.08 -31.98 33.82
CA ASP A 10 7.77 -31.35 33.73
C ASP A 10 7.80 -30.24 32.66
N LEU A 11 7.84 -30.66 31.39
CA LEU A 11 7.49 -29.76 30.30
C LEU A 11 6.01 -29.36 30.46
N PRO A 12 5.67 -28.06 30.38
CA PRO A 12 4.27 -27.64 30.39
C PRO A 12 3.52 -28.38 29.29
N GLU A 13 2.37 -28.94 29.67
CA GLU A 13 1.50 -29.73 28.81
C GLU A 13 1.38 -29.04 27.45
N SER A 14 1.75 -29.79 26.40
CA SER A 14 1.90 -29.29 25.04
C SER A 14 0.75 -28.36 24.69
N THR A 15 1.07 -27.07 24.51
CA THR A 15 0.12 -26.06 24.06
C THR A 15 -0.69 -26.64 22.90
N ASN A 16 -2.02 -26.56 22.97
CA ASN A 16 -2.97 -27.14 22.01
C ASN A 16 -2.71 -26.58 20.59
N LEU A 17 -1.74 -27.19 19.92
CA LEU A 17 -1.25 -26.78 18.61
C LEU A 17 -2.29 -27.08 17.53
N GLU A 18 -3.13 -28.08 17.76
CA GLU A 18 -4.19 -28.53 16.87
C GLU A 18 -5.27 -27.44 16.71
N GLU A 19 -5.74 -26.86 17.81
CA GLU A 19 -6.69 -25.72 17.76
C GLU A 19 -6.10 -24.53 16.99
N SER A 20 -4.80 -24.24 17.15
CA SER A 20 -4.16 -23.15 16.41
C SER A 20 -4.02 -23.44 14.91
N GLN A 21 -3.83 -24.70 14.53
CA GLN A 21 -3.75 -25.12 13.14
C GLN A 21 -5.12 -25.03 12.45
N ASP A 22 -6.20 -25.41 13.14
CA ASP A 22 -7.56 -25.29 12.61
C ASP A 22 -7.96 -23.83 12.34
N VAL A 23 -7.57 -22.92 13.22
CA VAL A 23 -7.79 -21.48 13.03
C VAL A 23 -7.02 -20.96 11.81
N ILE A 24 -5.77 -21.37 11.62
CA ILE A 24 -4.97 -20.97 10.47
C ILE A 24 -5.59 -21.50 9.17
N CYS A 25 -5.98 -22.78 9.13
CA CYS A 25 -6.64 -23.38 7.97
C CYS A 25 -7.93 -22.62 7.60
N THR A 26 -8.73 -22.26 8.60
CA THR A 26 -9.97 -21.49 8.38
C THR A 26 -9.68 -20.12 7.77
N MET A 27 -8.66 -19.42 8.26
CA MET A 27 -8.26 -18.12 7.73
C MET A 27 -7.75 -18.21 6.28
N GLU A 28 -7.01 -19.29 5.95
CA GLU A 28 -6.53 -19.51 4.58
C GLU A 28 -7.68 -19.71 3.59
N GLU A 29 -8.71 -20.49 3.96
CA GLU A 29 -9.93 -20.67 3.15
C GLU A 29 -10.68 -19.35 2.94
N GLU A 30 -10.84 -18.54 3.99
CA GLU A 30 -11.50 -17.24 3.89
C GLU A 30 -10.74 -16.27 2.96
N ILE A 31 -9.40 -16.29 3.01
CA ILE A 31 -8.56 -15.47 2.13
C ILE A 31 -8.73 -15.90 0.67
N GLU A 32 -8.73 -17.20 0.39
CA GLU A 32 -8.90 -17.71 -0.98
C GLU A 32 -10.29 -17.34 -1.55
N ASP A 33 -11.34 -17.48 -0.75
CA ASP A 33 -12.69 -17.05 -1.12
C ASP A 33 -12.77 -15.53 -1.40
N LEU A 34 -12.15 -14.70 -0.56
CA LEU A 34 -12.07 -13.25 -0.79
C LEU A 34 -11.32 -12.92 -2.09
N GLN A 35 -10.21 -13.59 -2.38
CA GLN A 35 -9.45 -13.38 -3.61
C GLN A 35 -10.29 -13.70 -4.85
N VAL A 36 -11.05 -14.80 -4.82
CA VAL A 36 -11.98 -15.18 -5.90
C VAL A 36 -13.07 -14.10 -6.07
N LYS A 37 -13.69 -13.66 -4.98
CA LYS A 37 -14.73 -12.60 -4.99
C LYS A 37 -14.20 -11.30 -5.59
N PHE A 38 -13.00 -10.86 -5.21
CA PHE A 38 -12.38 -9.67 -5.79
C PHE A 38 -12.09 -9.84 -7.27
N LYS A 39 -11.55 -10.99 -7.70
CA LYS A 39 -11.29 -11.27 -9.12
C LYS A 39 -12.57 -11.20 -9.95
N ILE A 40 -13.67 -11.76 -9.45
CA ILE A 40 -15.00 -11.65 -10.08
C ILE A 40 -15.46 -10.19 -10.14
N LEU A 41 -15.30 -9.44 -9.05
CA LEU A 41 -15.71 -8.03 -9.00
C LEU A 41 -14.94 -7.17 -10.01
N ILE A 42 -13.62 -7.33 -10.07
CA ILE A 42 -12.73 -6.62 -11.01
C ILE A 42 -13.07 -7.01 -12.45
N THR A 43 -13.20 -8.31 -12.75
CA THR A 43 -13.55 -8.74 -14.11
C THR A 43 -14.93 -8.27 -14.55
N LYS A 44 -15.89 -8.16 -13.63
CA LYS A 44 -17.25 -7.67 -13.91
C LYS A 44 -17.32 -6.15 -14.09
N HIS A 45 -16.55 -5.37 -13.33
CA HIS A 45 -16.71 -3.90 -13.28
C HIS A 45 -15.56 -3.12 -13.91
N CYS A 46 -14.37 -3.70 -14.00
CA CYS A 46 -13.17 -3.05 -14.55
C CYS A 46 -12.86 -3.49 -15.99
N ARG A 47 -13.49 -4.56 -16.50
CA ARG A 47 -13.36 -4.94 -17.91
C ARG A 47 -14.26 -4.04 -18.76
N ALA A 48 -13.70 -2.93 -19.26
CA ALA A 48 -14.35 -2.13 -20.29
C ALA A 48 -14.65 -3.03 -21.50
N PRO A 49 -15.81 -2.88 -22.18
CA PRO A 49 -16.23 -3.81 -23.24
C PRO A 49 -15.27 -3.92 -24.45
N ASN A 50 -14.28 -3.02 -24.57
CA ASN A 50 -13.53 -2.80 -25.80
C ASN A 50 -12.00 -2.74 -25.61
N ALA A 51 -11.43 -3.35 -24.56
CA ALA A 51 -10.01 -3.22 -24.24
C ALA A 51 -9.05 -4.10 -25.07
N ASP A 52 -9.54 -4.84 -26.06
CA ASP A 52 -8.70 -5.81 -26.75
C ASP A 52 -7.88 -5.25 -27.93
N ASN A 53 -8.10 -4.02 -28.43
CA ASN A 53 -7.35 -3.54 -29.62
C ASN A 53 -7.07 -2.03 -29.70
N VAL A 54 -6.88 -1.33 -28.57
CA VAL A 54 -6.39 0.05 -28.64
C VAL A 54 -4.94 0.04 -28.17
N PRO A 55 -3.95 0.37 -29.03
CA PRO A 55 -2.61 0.63 -28.56
C PRO A 55 -2.77 1.67 -27.47
N MET A 56 -2.24 1.36 -26.28
CA MET A 56 -2.23 2.26 -25.14
C MET A 56 -1.39 3.48 -25.52
N THR A 57 -1.97 4.41 -26.28
CA THR A 57 -1.43 5.73 -26.48
C THR A 57 -1.59 6.37 -25.13
N VAL A 58 -0.53 6.26 -24.35
CA VAL A 58 -0.29 7.00 -23.12
C VAL A 58 -0.44 8.47 -23.50
N HIS A 59 -1.67 8.96 -23.48
CA HIS A 59 -1.95 10.36 -23.25
C HIS A 59 -1.52 10.60 -21.82
N LYS A 60 -0.20 10.60 -21.57
CA LYS A 60 0.39 11.31 -20.47
C LYS A 60 -0.10 12.73 -20.71
N PRO A 61 -1.00 13.29 -19.88
CA PRO A 61 -1.17 14.72 -19.91
C PRO A 61 0.24 15.28 -19.77
N LYS A 62 0.66 16.12 -20.72
CA LYS A 62 1.94 16.82 -20.63
C LYS A 62 1.79 17.74 -19.43
N LEU A 63 2.11 17.22 -18.25
CA LEU A 63 2.22 17.95 -17.02
C LEU A 63 3.33 18.97 -17.25
N LYS A 64 2.91 20.18 -17.64
CA LYS A 64 3.82 21.30 -17.74
C LYS A 64 3.97 21.83 -16.33
N ILE A 65 4.87 21.23 -15.57
CA ILE A 65 5.37 21.89 -14.37
C ILE A 65 5.93 23.24 -14.85
N PRO A 66 5.54 24.37 -14.23
CA PRO A 66 6.13 25.66 -14.53
C PRO A 66 7.64 25.54 -14.41
N ASP A 67 8.40 26.20 -15.29
CA ASP A 67 9.87 26.18 -15.29
C ASP A 67 10.41 27.07 -14.15
N LEU A 68 9.95 26.78 -12.93
CA LEU A 68 10.30 27.47 -11.69
C LEU A 68 11.09 26.49 -10.82
N PRO A 69 12.20 26.92 -10.19
CA PRO A 69 12.95 26.07 -9.29
C PRO A 69 12.05 25.53 -8.17
N LEU A 70 12.12 24.22 -7.94
CA LEU A 70 11.48 23.62 -6.78
C LEU A 70 12.13 24.19 -5.50
N PRO A 71 11.34 24.58 -4.50
CA PRO A 71 11.90 25.05 -3.23
C PRO A 71 12.68 23.90 -2.58
N GLU A 72 13.83 24.22 -2.02
CA GLU A 72 14.64 23.27 -1.26
C GLU A 72 14.18 23.29 0.21
N PHE A 73 14.08 22.11 0.84
CA PHE A 73 13.80 22.01 2.26
C PHE A 73 15.09 21.73 3.04
N PRO A 74 15.61 22.70 3.83
CA PRO A 74 16.88 22.55 4.54
C PRO A 74 16.77 21.72 5.83
N GLY A 75 15.61 21.10 6.09
CA GLY A 75 15.42 20.15 7.20
C GLY A 75 15.14 20.78 8.56
N LYS A 76 14.93 22.10 8.64
CA LYS A 76 14.54 22.78 9.89
C LYS A 76 13.03 22.88 10.01
N TYR A 77 12.50 22.54 11.19
CA TYR A 77 11.06 22.54 11.45
C TYR A 77 10.45 23.94 11.30
N GLU A 78 11.18 24.97 11.73
CA GLU A 78 10.75 26.37 11.65
C GLU A 78 10.54 26.83 10.20
N GLU A 79 11.20 26.17 9.24
CA GLU A 79 11.17 26.49 7.82
C GLU A 79 10.13 25.64 7.04
N TYR A 80 9.50 24.66 7.71
CA TYR A 80 8.55 23.72 7.09
C TYR A 80 7.31 24.42 6.53
N GLU A 81 6.69 25.33 7.29
CA GLU A 81 5.49 26.04 6.83
C GLU A 81 5.80 26.97 5.65
N SER A 82 6.99 27.55 5.61
CA SER A 82 7.47 28.37 4.49
C SER A 82 7.68 27.52 3.23
N PHE A 83 8.38 26.39 3.36
CA PHE A 83 8.56 25.42 2.28
C PHE A 83 7.22 24.92 1.75
N LYS A 84 6.31 24.50 2.64
CA LYS A 84 4.98 23.98 2.29
C LYS A 84 4.14 25.02 1.54
N THR A 85 4.15 26.26 1.99
CA THR A 85 3.43 27.37 1.33
C THR A 85 3.99 27.61 -0.08
N GLN A 86 5.32 27.64 -0.23
CA GLN A 86 5.96 27.83 -1.53
C GLN A 86 5.68 26.66 -2.48
N PHE A 87 5.82 25.42 -2.00
CA PHE A 87 5.52 24.22 -2.76
C PHE A 87 4.06 24.21 -3.22
N MET A 88 3.11 24.46 -2.32
CA MET A 88 1.68 24.52 -2.65
C MET A 88 1.36 25.64 -3.64
N SER A 89 2.06 26.78 -3.60
CA SER A 89 1.88 27.84 -4.61
C SER A 89 2.35 27.42 -6.00
N ILE A 90 3.33 26.53 -6.12
CA ILE A 90 3.87 26.04 -7.39
C ILE A 90 2.98 24.96 -7.98
N ILE A 91 2.53 24.04 -7.12
CA ILE A 91 1.69 22.91 -7.52
C ILE A 91 0.23 23.34 -7.68
N GLY A 92 -0.30 24.16 -6.76
CA GLY A 92 -1.71 24.62 -6.75
C GLY A 92 -2.08 25.61 -7.86
N ASN A 93 -1.10 26.27 -8.48
CA ASN A 93 -1.33 27.13 -9.65
C ASN A 93 -1.43 26.33 -10.97
N ASN A 94 -1.27 25.00 -10.96
CA ASN A 94 -1.47 24.17 -12.13
C ASN A 94 -2.90 23.59 -12.14
N GLU A 95 -3.80 24.26 -12.85
CA GLU A 95 -5.17 23.78 -13.12
C GLU A 95 -5.20 22.40 -13.83
N SER A 96 -4.05 21.91 -14.32
CA SER A 96 -3.88 20.60 -14.96
C SER A 96 -3.57 19.44 -14.00
N LEU A 97 -3.25 19.70 -12.72
CA LEU A 97 -2.96 18.65 -11.75
C LEU A 97 -4.27 18.19 -11.09
N ASN A 98 -4.66 16.94 -11.31
CA ASN A 98 -5.75 16.35 -10.54
C ASN A 98 -5.24 15.89 -9.16
N ASP A 99 -6.15 15.71 -8.20
CA ASP A 99 -5.83 15.31 -6.82
C ASP A 99 -5.04 13.99 -6.70
N THR A 100 -4.99 13.20 -7.77
CA THR A 100 -4.24 11.93 -7.83
C THR A 100 -2.78 12.13 -8.23
N GLN A 101 -2.45 13.22 -8.93
CA GLN A 101 -1.09 13.54 -9.38
C GLN A 101 -0.29 14.32 -8.34
N SER A 102 -0.96 15.02 -7.42
CA SER A 102 -0.33 15.69 -6.28
C SER A 102 0.32 14.72 -5.29
N VAL A 103 -0.07 13.44 -5.30
CA VAL A 103 0.47 12.36 -4.45
C VAL A 103 1.76 11.75 -5.02
N VAL A 104 2.08 12.00 -6.30
CA VAL A 104 3.16 11.32 -7.04
C VAL A 104 4.38 12.22 -7.30
N ILE A 105 4.28 13.52 -7.01
CA ILE A 105 5.44 14.45 -6.98
C ILE A 105 6.02 14.44 -5.57
#